data_AF-A0A5J4T733-F1
#
_entry.id   AF-A0A5J4T733-F1
#
_cell.length_a   1.000
_cell.length_b   1.000
_cell.length_c   1.000
_cell.angle_alpha   90.00
_cell.angle_beta   90.00
_cell.angle_gamma   90.00
#
_symmetry.space_group_name_H-M   'P 1'
#
loop_
_entity.id
_entity.type
_entity.pdbx_description
1 polymer ?
#
loop_
_entity_poly.entity_id
_entity_poly.type
_entity_poly.pdbx_seq_one_letter_code
_entity_poly.pdbx_strand_id
1 'polypeptide(L)'
;PTIDLFSQHFNNLLPRFMPTIRGHGEIAIDALNQTWKKELPQIHPPIPLFPAVLKKIREEQIEAMIIAPLWPAQIWYTELENENTQSFMLGWSNEIREPETSLIKKNLKLPPNKICCFLMDRRQGKEKDLRERF
;
A
#
# COMPACT_ATOMS: atom_id res chain seq x y z
N PRO A 1 -1.47 -9.59 -7.67
CA PRO A 1 -2.00 -8.23 -7.92
C PRO A 1 -2.31 -7.99 -9.40
N THR A 2 -3.32 -7.16 -9.70
CA THR A 2 -3.79 -6.87 -11.07
C THR A 2 -3.57 -5.43 -11.52
N ILE A 3 -3.37 -4.50 -10.58
CA ILE A 3 -3.07 -3.09 -10.83
C ILE A 3 -2.14 -2.55 -9.75
N ASP A 4 -1.23 -1.67 -10.14
CA ASP A 4 -0.31 -0.97 -9.23
C ASP A 4 -0.77 0.48 -9.02
N LEU A 5 -1.23 0.78 -7.82
CA LEU A 5 -1.76 2.09 -7.44
C LEU A 5 -0.68 2.93 -6.77
N PHE A 6 -0.70 4.22 -7.11
CA PHE A 6 0.22 5.25 -6.63
C PHE A 6 1.65 5.19 -7.21
N SER A 7 1.87 4.40 -8.26
CA SER A 7 3.17 4.30 -8.95
C SER A 7 3.35 5.36 -10.04
N GLN A 8 4.49 5.38 -10.70
CA GLN A 8 4.87 6.26 -11.80
C GLN A 8 5.46 5.41 -12.93
N HIS A 9 5.54 5.97 -14.15
CA HIS A 9 6.02 5.25 -15.35
C HIS A 9 7.41 4.61 -15.23
N PHE A 10 8.23 5.03 -14.27
CA PHE A 10 9.60 4.56 -14.09
C PHE A 10 9.79 3.70 -12.84
N ASN A 11 8.76 3.54 -12.00
CA ASN A 11 8.80 2.74 -10.78
C ASN A 11 7.56 1.83 -10.60
N ASN A 12 6.78 1.66 -11.66
CA ASN A 12 5.65 0.74 -11.66
C ASN A 12 6.13 -0.72 -11.65
N LEU A 13 5.49 -1.52 -10.81
CA LEU A 13 5.78 -2.95 -10.68
C LEU A 13 4.88 -3.80 -11.58
N LEU A 14 3.82 -3.21 -12.13
CA LEU A 14 2.85 -3.89 -13.00
C LEU A 14 2.63 -3.13 -14.32
N PRO A 15 2.28 -3.83 -15.42
CA PRO A 15 1.94 -3.19 -16.70
C PRO A 15 0.71 -2.27 -16.60
N ARG A 16 -0.25 -2.61 -15.74
CA ARG A 16 -1.39 -1.76 -15.40
C ARG A 16 -1.08 -1.01 -14.12
N PHE A 17 -0.98 0.31 -14.20
CA PHE A 17 -0.74 1.16 -13.04
C PHE A 17 -1.44 2.51 -13.18
N MET A 18 -1.64 3.18 -12.06
CA MET A 18 -2.24 4.52 -12.01
C MET A 18 -1.18 5.55 -11.57
N PRO A 19 -0.74 6.46 -12.47
CA PRO A 19 0.38 7.35 -12.23
C PRO A 19 0.09 8.39 -11.15
N THR A 20 1.05 8.66 -10.27
CA THR A 20 1.04 9.80 -9.33
C THR A 20 1.95 10.92 -9.87
N ILE A 21 1.52 11.78 -10.82
CA ILE A 21 2.39 12.86 -11.33
C ILE A 21 1.77 14.27 -11.24
N ARG A 22 2.40 15.09 -10.39
CA ARG A 22 2.44 16.56 -10.26
C ARG A 22 1.15 17.28 -9.83
N GLY A 23 1.26 17.93 -8.67
CA GLY A 23 0.16 18.49 -7.89
C GLY A 23 -0.29 17.47 -6.86
N HIS A 24 0.35 17.46 -5.67
CA HIS A 24 0.24 16.41 -4.64
C HIS A 24 -1.20 16.07 -4.15
N GLY A 25 -2.24 16.73 -4.66
CA GLY A 25 -3.65 16.43 -4.39
C GLY A 25 -4.37 15.75 -5.56
N GLU A 26 -4.40 16.36 -6.74
CA GLU A 26 -5.45 16.10 -7.75
C GLU A 26 -5.49 14.66 -8.30
N ILE A 27 -4.34 14.05 -8.58
CA ILE A 27 -4.29 12.70 -9.18
C ILE A 27 -4.30 11.59 -8.10
N ALA A 28 -3.75 11.86 -6.93
CA ALA A 28 -3.92 10.96 -5.79
C ALA A 28 -5.39 10.89 -5.35
N ILE A 29 -6.09 12.03 -5.43
CA ILE A 29 -7.54 12.12 -5.30
C ILE A 29 -8.22 11.28 -6.39
N ASP A 30 -7.78 11.35 -7.65
CA ASP A 30 -8.33 10.51 -8.73
C ASP A 30 -8.19 9.00 -8.43
N ALA A 31 -7.02 8.53 -8.01
CA ALA A 31 -6.82 7.12 -7.63
C ALA A 31 -7.74 6.68 -6.49
N LEU A 32 -8.00 7.56 -5.52
CA LEU A 32 -8.94 7.33 -4.42
C LEU A 32 -10.41 7.47 -4.83
N ASN A 33 -10.72 8.11 -5.96
CA ASN A 33 -12.08 8.23 -6.49
C ASN A 33 -12.49 7.06 -7.39
N GLN A 34 -11.53 6.34 -7.97
CA GLN A 34 -11.82 5.15 -8.78
C GLN A 34 -12.33 3.98 -7.92
N THR A 35 -13.20 3.15 -8.49
CA THR A 35 -13.65 1.91 -7.84
C THR A 35 -12.59 0.82 -7.94
N TRP A 36 -12.31 0.13 -6.83
CA TRP A 36 -11.31 -0.94 -6.74
C TRP A 36 -11.92 -2.34 -6.67
N LYS A 37 -13.26 -2.47 -6.55
CA LYS A 37 -14.01 -3.73 -6.34
C LYS A 37 -13.73 -4.91 -7.30
N LYS A 38 -13.17 -4.68 -8.49
CA LYS A 38 -12.89 -5.74 -9.48
C LYS A 38 -11.39 -6.02 -9.65
N GLU A 39 -10.56 -5.38 -8.84
CA GLU A 39 -9.11 -5.47 -8.93
C GLU A 39 -8.54 -6.08 -7.63
N LEU A 40 -7.31 -6.58 -7.72
CA LEU A 40 -6.47 -6.91 -6.57
C LEU A 40 -5.31 -5.91 -6.55
N PRO A 41 -5.52 -4.69 -6.03
CA PRO A 41 -4.53 -3.64 -6.11
C PRO A 41 -3.31 -3.94 -5.25
N GLN A 42 -2.14 -3.67 -5.82
CA GLN A 42 -0.92 -3.41 -5.08
C GLN A 42 -0.84 -1.90 -4.82
N ILE A 43 -0.61 -1.49 -3.58
CA ILE A 43 -0.73 -0.10 -3.16
C ILE A 43 0.55 0.29 -2.44
N HIS A 44 1.24 1.30 -2.97
CA HIS A 44 2.38 1.93 -2.30
C HIS A 44 2.12 3.44 -2.14
N PRO A 45 1.26 3.83 -1.19
CA PRO A 45 0.76 5.18 -1.13
C PRO A 45 1.79 6.13 -0.49
N PRO A 46 1.80 7.42 -0.89
CA PRO A 46 2.44 8.47 -0.11
C PRO A 46 1.99 8.46 1.35
N ILE A 47 2.91 8.72 2.28
CA ILE A 47 2.66 8.66 3.75
C ILE A 47 1.37 9.41 4.17
N PRO A 48 1.09 10.64 3.70
CA PRO A 48 -0.12 11.36 4.09
C PRO A 48 -1.44 10.71 3.65
N LEU A 49 -1.41 9.80 2.68
CA LEU A 49 -2.60 9.18 2.09
C LEU A 49 -2.95 7.82 2.68
N PHE A 50 -2.09 7.24 3.53
CA PHE A 50 -2.38 5.96 4.19
C PHE A 50 -3.76 5.92 4.87
N PRO A 51 -4.17 6.92 5.69
CA PRO A 51 -5.49 6.88 6.31
C PRO A 51 -6.64 6.82 5.30
N ALA A 52 -6.52 7.54 4.18
CA ALA A 52 -7.53 7.55 3.13
C ALA A 52 -7.60 6.20 2.38
N VAL A 53 -6.44 5.59 2.12
CA VAL A 53 -6.34 4.26 1.51
C VAL A 53 -6.96 3.19 2.40
N LEU A 54 -6.60 3.16 3.69
CA LEU A 54 -7.14 2.20 4.66
C LEU A 54 -8.66 2.32 4.77
N LYS A 55 -9.16 3.56 4.92
CA LYS A 55 -10.59 3.86 4.90
C LYS A 55 -11.27 3.32 3.64
N LYS A 56 -10.69 3.53 2.46
CA LYS A 56 -11.27 3.08 1.19
C LYS A 56 -11.30 1.56 1.06
N ILE A 57 -10.25 0.85 1.48
CA ILE A 57 -10.24 -0.63 1.51
C ILE A 57 -11.37 -1.16 2.39
N ARG A 58 -11.57 -0.53 3.55
CA ARG A 58 -12.66 -0.86 4.46
C ARG A 58 -14.03 -0.55 3.85
N GLU A 59 -14.23 0.60 3.23
CA GLU A 59 -15.51 0.99 2.64
C GLU A 59 -15.88 0.15 1.41
N GLU A 60 -14.90 -0.19 0.57
CA GLU A 60 -15.14 -1.00 -0.62
C GLU A 60 -15.11 -2.51 -0.37
N GLN A 61 -14.70 -2.96 0.82
CA GLN A 61 -14.63 -4.37 1.23
C GLN A 61 -13.82 -5.23 0.24
N ILE A 62 -12.65 -4.71 -0.16
CA ILE A 62 -11.78 -5.36 -1.15
C ILE A 62 -10.64 -6.12 -0.50
N GLU A 63 -9.97 -6.93 -1.31
CA GLU A 63 -8.64 -7.45 -0.99
C GLU A 63 -7.57 -6.55 -1.62
N ALA A 64 -6.51 -6.23 -0.88
CA ALA A 64 -5.43 -5.37 -1.35
C ALA A 64 -4.09 -5.76 -0.74
N MET A 65 -3.00 -5.53 -1.48
CA MET A 65 -1.64 -5.65 -0.96
C MET A 65 -1.04 -4.27 -0.76
N ILE A 66 -0.71 -3.92 0.48
CA ILE A 66 -0.12 -2.64 0.84
C ILE A 66 1.37 -2.84 1.11
N ILE A 67 2.22 -2.10 0.41
CA ILE A 67 3.65 -2.02 0.71
C ILE A 67 3.86 -0.79 1.59
N ALA A 68 4.46 -0.99 2.77
CA ALA A 68 4.70 0.09 3.71
C ALA A 68 6.00 -0.11 4.51
N PRO A 69 6.68 0.96 4.94
CA PRO A 69 7.76 0.86 5.91
C PRO A 69 7.22 0.46 7.30
N LEU A 70 8.00 -0.31 8.05
CA LEU A 70 7.69 -0.65 9.44
C LEU A 70 7.85 0.57 10.36
N TRP A 71 6.79 1.35 10.56
CA TRP A 71 6.83 2.53 11.43
C TRP A 71 5.81 2.44 12.57
N PRO A 72 6.10 1.69 13.65
CA PRO A 72 5.21 1.53 14.81
C PRO A 72 4.76 2.84 15.47
N ALA A 73 5.55 3.90 15.32
CA ALA A 73 5.23 5.23 15.86
C ALA A 73 4.16 5.99 15.06
N GLN A 74 3.72 5.48 13.91
CA GLN A 74 2.71 6.12 13.07
C GLN A 74 1.33 5.51 13.31
N ILE A 75 0.31 6.37 13.42
CA ILE A 75 -1.08 5.94 13.69
C ILE A 75 -1.59 4.98 12.59
N TRP A 76 -1.30 5.30 11.33
CA TRP A 76 -1.71 4.46 10.20
C TRP A 76 -1.06 3.07 10.22
N TYR A 77 0.11 2.91 10.86
CA TYR A 77 0.77 1.61 10.96
C TYR A 77 0.01 0.70 11.92
N THR A 78 -0.46 1.21 13.06
CA THR A 78 -1.27 0.43 14.00
C THR A 78 -2.58 -0.01 13.36
N GLU A 79 -3.24 0.84 12.57
CA GLU A 79 -4.43 0.45 11.80
C GLU A 79 -4.08 -0.62 10.76
N LEU A 80 -3.02 -0.42 9.98
CA LEU A 80 -2.52 -1.40 9.00
C LEU A 80 -2.22 -2.77 9.64
N GLU A 81 -1.54 -2.79 10.79
CA GLU A 81 -1.17 -3.99 11.52
C GLU A 81 -2.39 -4.70 12.14
N ASN A 82 -3.37 -3.96 12.65
CA ASN A 82 -4.60 -4.56 13.19
C ASN A 82 -5.52 -5.11 12.09
N GLU A 83 -5.48 -4.51 10.89
CA GLU A 83 -6.40 -4.84 9.80
C GLU A 83 -5.83 -5.87 8.80
N ASN A 84 -4.51 -6.11 8.80
CA ASN A 84 -3.91 -7.10 7.89
C ASN A 84 -4.25 -8.55 8.28
N THR A 85 -4.39 -9.39 7.26
CA THR A 85 -4.60 -10.84 7.40
C THR A 85 -3.26 -11.59 7.38
N GLN A 86 -2.30 -11.06 6.64
CA GLN A 86 -0.96 -11.63 6.52
C GLN A 86 0.05 -10.52 6.24
N SER A 87 1.25 -10.64 6.78
CA SER A 87 2.36 -9.74 6.47
C SER A 87 3.61 -10.52 6.05
N PHE A 88 4.39 -9.95 5.15
CA PHE A 88 5.64 -10.53 4.65
C PHE A 88 6.74 -9.48 4.56
N MET A 89 7.87 -9.77 5.21
CA MET A 89 9.04 -8.90 5.22
C MET A 89 9.73 -8.92 3.86
N LEU A 90 9.78 -7.78 3.19
CA LEU A 90 10.43 -7.65 1.88
C LEU A 90 11.95 -7.44 1.99
N GLY A 91 12.43 -6.86 3.10
CA GLY A 91 13.84 -6.51 3.30
C GLY A 91 14.03 -5.05 3.70
N TRP A 92 15.23 -4.50 3.52
CA TRP A 92 15.52 -3.11 3.86
C TRP A 92 15.25 -2.13 2.72
N SER A 93 14.83 -0.91 3.04
CA SER A 93 14.48 0.10 2.05
C SER A 93 15.61 0.50 1.10
N ASN A 94 16.86 0.38 1.55
CA ASN A 94 18.06 0.61 0.75
C ASN A 94 18.43 -0.58 -0.15
N GLU A 95 17.86 -1.76 0.07
CA GLU A 95 18.08 -2.95 -0.75
C GLU A 95 16.99 -3.11 -1.82
N ILE A 96 15.77 -2.65 -1.52
CA ILE A 96 14.58 -2.87 -2.38
C ILE A 96 14.39 -1.75 -3.40
N ARG A 97 14.80 -0.52 -3.09
CA ARG A 97 14.51 0.64 -3.92
C ARG A 97 15.76 1.08 -4.67
N GLU A 98 15.72 1.01 -6.00
CA GLU A 98 16.72 1.66 -6.85
C GLU A 98 16.90 3.13 -6.40
N PRO A 99 18.14 3.58 -6.11
CA PRO A 99 18.36 4.91 -5.58
C PRO A 99 17.91 5.96 -6.60
N GLU A 100 16.73 6.55 -6.39
CA GLU A 100 16.30 7.72 -7.14
C GLU A 100 17.33 8.84 -6.89
N THR A 101 18.14 9.11 -7.91
CA THR A 101 19.15 10.18 -7.93
C THR A 101 18.54 11.56 -7.56
N SER A 102 17.22 11.72 -7.72
CA SER A 102 16.47 12.93 -7.32
C SER A 102 16.25 13.06 -5.80
N LEU A 103 16.06 11.95 -5.06
CA LEU A 103 15.83 11.97 -3.61
C LEU A 103 17.13 12.29 -2.84
N ILE A 104 18.26 11.85 -3.39
CA ILE A 104 19.60 12.17 -2.86
C ILE A 104 19.85 13.69 -2.91
N LYS A 105 19.44 14.37 -3.99
CA LYS A 105 19.59 15.82 -4.13
C LYS A 105 18.71 16.64 -3.17
N LYS A 106 17.65 16.06 -2.61
CA LYS A 106 16.68 16.77 -1.77
C LYS A 106 16.81 16.50 -0.27
N ASN A 107 17.80 15.71 0.18
CA ASN A 107 17.92 15.25 1.58
C ASN A 107 16.62 14.59 2.13
N LEU A 108 15.78 14.04 1.24
CA LEU A 108 14.54 13.35 1.61
C LEU A 108 14.78 11.86 1.88
N LYS A 109 16.03 11.47 2.19
CA LYS A 109 16.33 10.07 2.55
C LYS A 109 15.62 9.76 3.86
N LEU A 110 14.58 8.95 3.78
CA LEU A 110 14.03 8.29 4.95
C LEU A 110 15.14 7.44 5.59
N PRO A 111 15.22 7.37 6.93
CA PRO A 111 16.16 6.48 7.58
C PRO A 111 15.96 5.05 7.02
N PRO A 112 17.04 4.27 6.84
CA PRO A 112 16.93 2.89 6.41
C PRO A 112 15.93 2.18 7.31
N ASN A 113 14.91 1.59 6.70
CA ASN A 113 13.89 0.90 7.45
C ASN A 113 13.45 -0.33 6.70
N LYS A 114 12.98 -1.32 7.45
CA LYS A 114 12.42 -2.53 6.90
C LYS A 114 11.10 -2.21 6.19
N ILE A 115 10.94 -2.76 4.99
CA ILE A 115 9.71 -2.68 4.22
C ILE A 115 8.98 -4.01 4.36
N CYS A 116 7.66 -3.93 4.55
CA CYS A 116 6.79 -5.08 4.65
C CYS A 116 5.64 -4.96 3.65
N CYS A 117 5.19 -6.10 3.13
CA CYS A 117 3.96 -6.21 2.38
C CYS A 117 2.86 -6.74 3.30
N PHE A 118 1.74 -6.04 3.37
CA PHE A 118 0.58 -6.39 4.17
C PHE A 118 -0.57 -6.77 3.25
N LEU A 119 -1.12 -7.95 3.44
CA LEU A 119 -2.33 -8.42 2.77
C LEU A 119 -3.54 -7.99 3.60
N MET A 120 -4.41 -7.19 3.00
CA MET A 120 -5.69 -6.78 3.57
C MET A 120 -6.78 -7.60 2.89
N ASP A 121 -7.58 -8.35 3.65
CA ASP A 121 -8.76 -9.05 3.13
C ASP A 121 -10.01 -8.61 3.88
N ARG A 122 -10.84 -7.80 3.22
CA ARG A 122 -12.10 -7.29 3.76
C ARG A 122 -13.33 -7.79 2.99
N ARG A 123 -13.22 -8.85 2.19
CA ARG A 123 -14.39 -9.38 1.48
C ARG A 123 -15.35 -10.03 2.50
N GLN A 124 -16.60 -9.58 2.55
CA GLN A 124 -17.63 -10.30 3.33
C GLN A 124 -17.85 -11.67 2.70
N GLY A 125 -17.50 -12.73 3.45
CA GLY A 125 -17.56 -14.12 2.96
C GLY A 125 -16.57 -15.09 3.60
N LYS A 126 -15.65 -14.63 4.46
CA LYS A 126 -14.79 -15.52 5.28
C LYS A 126 -15.15 -15.44 6.77
N GLU A 127 -16.41 -15.69 7.10
CA GLU A 127 -16.76 -16.09 8.46
C GLU A 127 -17.18 -17.56 8.45
N LYS A 128 -16.43 -18.36 9.22
CA LYS A 128 -16.55 -19.81 9.50
C LYS A 128 -15.88 -20.77 8.50
N ASP A 129 -14.58 -21.02 8.72
CA ASP A 129 -14.04 -22.38 8.58
C ASP A 129 -12.79 -22.65 9.45
N LEU A 130 -12.73 -22.10 10.67
CA LEU A 130 -11.66 -22.40 11.64
C LEU A 130 -12.19 -22.76 13.04
N ARG A 131 -13.45 -23.18 13.15
CA ARG A 131 -14.03 -23.70 14.40
C ARG A 131 -14.65 -25.11 14.29
N GLU A 132 -14.31 -25.86 13.26
CA GLU A 132 -14.57 -27.31 13.19
C GLU A 132 -13.27 -28.08 12.91
N ARG A 133 -12.37 -28.07 13.89
CA ARG A 133 -11.38 -29.12 14.10
C ARG A 133 -10.84 -28.93 15.50
N PHE A 134 -11.45 -29.65 16.44
CA PHE A 134 -10.93 -30.35 17.63
C PHE A 134 -12.08 -30.52 18.63
#